data_AF-A0AAV1FW26-F1
#
_entry.id   AF-A0AAV1FW26-F1
#
_cell.length_a   1.000
_cell.length_b   1.000
_cell.length_c   1.000
_cell.angle_alpha   90.00
_cell.angle_beta   90.00
_cell.angle_gamma   90.00
#
_symmetry.space_group_name_H-M   'P 1'
#
loop_
_entity.id
_entity.type
_entity.pdbx_description
1 polymer ?
#
loop_
_entity_poly.entity_id
_entity_poly.type
_entity_poly.pdbx_seq_one_letter_code
_entity_poly.pdbx_strand_id
1 'polypeptide(L)'
;MGKKQHEENFRKFTFNPKEGIDNPAMVITEEAESESTPSLRLCVLKREEGETYSFYLRLENGREGHIFRNVVSGGVADRSGIRDGDRLLEINNCFVDDVPHPEVAAMIRMVGNQLCLLVMDGKEYEQALSQGQDLRNLIRTHRGEGLKPPRLCHIKKDPVSGLGISFTPVEGGKGRFSVSLVPGGAASKAGVCKGDRLVWMNGAAVSDLSHSALSRMLKKCRDCITILVIDSESEQSYIKQRMPILPSMAVPYNLPYRARKLHLQCGPEGYGFLLRLEKTPSGHTHHVLREMDKDSPAEREGMNDGEILLEVNGELVESLDHDEIVNKVKLSGQQVTLTTITPQGLDFYSKLDLSPLLFCEDESAERQKEDMILSSLTEELLKNEMDVTWKPRLCSLQKGPLGFGFNLGCIPHKPGTFISQVAFGGSGQSAGLCVGDVVLEVNGQNVEEKNLEDVIMLVKEGGHFLSLLVMDKTAGNDVRQTDMAPRDISDSEEDDKYEVSIL
;
A
#
# COMPACT_ATOMS: atom_id res chain seq x y z
N MET A 1 -12.98 -73.94 -51.03
CA MET A 1 -12.44 -72.80 -50.26
C MET A 1 -13.29 -71.59 -50.57
N GLY A 2 -13.97 -71.06 -49.55
CA GLY A 2 -15.09 -70.12 -49.70
C GLY A 2 -14.68 -68.68 -49.94
N LYS A 3 -15.55 -67.95 -50.66
CA LYS A 3 -15.62 -66.49 -50.68
C LYS A 3 -16.81 -66.08 -49.80
N LYS A 4 -16.59 -65.26 -48.77
CA LYS A 4 -17.65 -64.60 -47.99
C LYS A 4 -17.85 -63.19 -48.55
N GLN A 5 -19.08 -62.86 -48.94
CA GLN A 5 -19.54 -61.50 -49.20
C GLN A 5 -20.16 -60.94 -47.91
N HIS A 6 -19.84 -59.68 -47.61
CA HIS A 6 -20.43 -58.87 -46.55
C HIS A 6 -21.79 -58.34 -47.02
N GLU A 7 -22.85 -58.54 -46.24
CA GLU A 7 -24.16 -57.89 -46.42
C GLU A 7 -24.41 -56.97 -45.21
N GLU A 8 -24.55 -55.67 -45.48
CA GLU A 8 -24.84 -54.62 -44.51
C GLU A 8 -26.34 -54.61 -44.15
N ASN A 9 -26.65 -54.73 -42.86
CA ASN A 9 -28.00 -54.63 -42.32
C ASN A 9 -28.44 -53.16 -42.22
N PHE A 10 -29.20 -52.67 -43.19
CA PHE A 10 -29.95 -51.41 -43.03
C PHE A 10 -31.23 -51.65 -42.23
N ARG A 11 -31.26 -51.21 -40.96
CA ARG A 11 -32.50 -51.15 -40.18
C ARG A 11 -33.39 -50.01 -40.70
N LYS A 12 -34.58 -50.37 -41.16
CA LYS A 12 -35.61 -49.45 -41.66
C LYS A 12 -36.19 -48.65 -40.49
N PHE A 13 -36.07 -47.33 -40.52
CA PHE A 13 -36.65 -46.43 -39.52
C PHE A 13 -38.17 -46.38 -39.69
N THR A 14 -38.92 -46.60 -38.60
CA THR A 14 -40.39 -46.53 -38.59
C THR A 14 -40.81 -45.34 -37.74
N PHE A 15 -41.42 -44.33 -38.36
CA PHE A 15 -41.82 -43.08 -37.71
C PHE A 15 -43.12 -43.26 -36.90
N ASN A 16 -43.08 -42.94 -35.60
CA ASN A 16 -44.24 -42.94 -34.71
C ASN A 16 -44.71 -41.49 -34.47
N PRO A 17 -45.87 -41.05 -35.00
CA PRO A 17 -46.31 -39.66 -34.94
C PRO A 17 -46.67 -39.16 -33.52
N LYS A 18 -46.77 -40.06 -32.53
CA LYS A 18 -47.12 -39.70 -31.14
C LYS A 18 -45.92 -39.40 -30.24
N GLU A 19 -44.70 -39.73 -30.67
CA GLU A 19 -43.51 -39.61 -29.81
C GLU A 19 -42.70 -38.33 -30.01
N GLY A 20 -43.04 -37.49 -31.00
CA GLY A 20 -42.28 -36.27 -31.28
C GLY A 20 -40.86 -36.56 -31.78
N ILE A 21 -40.32 -35.71 -32.65
CA ILE A 21 -38.91 -35.79 -33.02
C ILE A 21 -38.17 -34.95 -32.00
N ASP A 22 -37.38 -35.59 -31.14
CA ASP A 22 -36.40 -34.88 -30.32
C ASP A 22 -35.33 -34.35 -31.29
N ASN A 23 -35.46 -33.07 -31.63
CA ASN A 23 -34.54 -32.38 -32.52
C ASN A 23 -33.42 -31.85 -31.63
N PRO A 24 -32.23 -32.47 -31.58
CA PRO A 24 -31.13 -31.90 -30.83
C PRO A 24 -30.80 -30.56 -31.48
N ALA A 25 -31.16 -29.48 -30.80
CA ALA A 25 -30.74 -28.15 -31.20
C ALA A 25 -29.21 -28.17 -31.22
N MET A 26 -28.62 -28.10 -32.42
CA MET A 26 -27.22 -27.70 -32.56
C MET A 26 -27.14 -26.28 -32.03
N VAL A 27 -26.77 -26.16 -30.75
CA VAL A 27 -26.22 -24.92 -30.22
C VAL A 27 -24.86 -24.78 -30.89
N ILE A 28 -24.84 -24.06 -32.00
CA ILE A 28 -23.62 -23.47 -32.52
C ILE A 28 -23.24 -22.45 -31.45
N THR A 29 -22.39 -22.86 -30.51
CA THR A 29 -21.66 -21.89 -29.72
C THR A 29 -20.70 -21.27 -30.72
N GLU A 30 -21.10 -20.12 -31.27
CA GLU A 30 -20.11 -19.15 -31.66
C GLU A 30 -19.27 -18.94 -30.40
N GLU A 31 -18.06 -19.48 -30.39
CA GLU A 31 -16.99 -18.99 -29.54
C GLU A 31 -16.79 -17.53 -29.97
N ALA A 32 -17.70 -16.66 -29.51
CA ALA A 32 -17.36 -15.30 -29.26
C ALA A 32 -16.07 -15.41 -28.44
N GLU A 33 -14.97 -14.91 -28.99
CA GLU A 33 -13.83 -14.51 -28.20
C GLU A 33 -14.42 -13.64 -27.09
N SER A 34 -14.73 -14.27 -25.96
CA SER A 34 -15.12 -13.55 -24.77
C SER A 34 -13.91 -12.69 -24.51
N GLU A 35 -14.02 -11.38 -24.72
CA GLU A 35 -13.03 -10.42 -24.24
C GLU A 35 -12.79 -10.78 -22.78
N SER A 36 -11.73 -11.54 -22.53
CA SER A 36 -11.50 -12.16 -21.23
C SER A 36 -11.06 -11.01 -20.35
N THR A 37 -12.00 -10.48 -19.56
CA THR A 37 -11.67 -9.49 -18.55
C THR A 37 -10.54 -10.08 -17.71
N PRO A 38 -9.38 -9.39 -17.58
CA PRO A 38 -8.22 -9.92 -16.89
C PRO A 38 -8.61 -10.47 -15.51
N SER A 39 -8.18 -11.69 -15.21
CA SER A 39 -8.47 -12.37 -13.96
C SER A 39 -7.55 -11.86 -12.86
N LEU A 40 -7.94 -10.73 -12.27
CA LEU A 40 -7.33 -10.21 -11.05
C LEU A 40 -7.55 -11.20 -9.89
N ARG A 41 -6.48 -11.57 -9.20
CA ARG A 41 -6.50 -12.45 -8.04
C ARG A 41 -6.02 -11.72 -6.80
N LEU A 42 -6.83 -11.75 -5.75
CA LEU A 42 -6.44 -11.25 -4.44
C LEU A 42 -5.83 -12.38 -3.62
N CYS A 43 -4.56 -12.24 -3.29
CA CYS A 43 -3.77 -13.22 -2.56
C CYS A 43 -3.47 -12.68 -1.16
N VAL A 44 -3.96 -13.38 -0.13
CA VAL A 44 -3.70 -13.04 1.27
C VAL A 44 -2.68 -14.02 1.82
N LEU A 45 -1.47 -13.54 2.07
CA LEU A 45 -0.36 -14.33 2.56
C LEU A 45 -0.24 -14.13 4.07
N LYS A 46 -0.24 -15.23 4.80
CA LYS A 46 0.02 -15.25 6.23
C LYS A 46 1.15 -16.24 6.50
N ARG A 47 2.27 -15.75 7.01
CA ARG A 47 3.41 -16.57 7.40
C ARG A 47 3.44 -16.74 8.93
N GLU A 48 3.89 -17.90 9.38
CA GLU A 48 4.19 -18.15 10.79
C GLU A 48 5.61 -17.69 11.16
N GLU A 49 5.93 -17.70 12.45
CA GLU A 49 7.28 -17.32 12.93
C GLU A 49 8.34 -18.26 12.35
N GLY A 50 9.35 -17.71 11.67
CA GLY A 50 10.37 -18.47 10.96
C GLY A 50 9.96 -18.98 9.57
N GLU A 51 8.70 -18.80 9.16
CA GLU A 51 8.29 -18.99 7.76
C GLU A 51 8.53 -17.72 6.95
N THR A 52 8.66 -17.90 5.63
CA THR A 52 8.84 -16.83 4.67
C THR A 52 7.83 -16.96 3.55
N TYR A 53 7.66 -15.90 2.75
CA TYR A 53 6.58 -15.90 1.76
C TYR A 53 6.80 -16.87 0.60
N SER A 54 8.02 -17.42 0.47
CA SER A 54 8.34 -18.54 -0.43
C SER A 54 8.22 -18.18 -1.92
N PHE A 55 8.65 -16.98 -2.30
CA PHE A 55 8.73 -16.51 -3.69
C PHE A 55 9.90 -15.55 -3.89
N TYR A 56 10.23 -15.30 -5.17
CA TYR A 56 11.14 -14.24 -5.59
C TYR A 56 10.36 -13.19 -6.37
N LEU A 57 10.67 -11.93 -6.15
CA LEU A 57 10.19 -10.83 -6.96
C LEU A 57 11.35 -10.37 -7.84
N ARG A 58 11.14 -10.29 -9.16
CA ARG A 58 12.19 -9.91 -10.11
C ARG A 58 11.68 -8.98 -11.19
N LEU A 59 12.61 -8.24 -11.79
CA LEU A 59 12.43 -7.62 -13.11
C LEU A 59 13.09 -8.52 -14.15
N GLU A 60 12.48 -8.65 -15.33
CA GLU A 60 13.05 -9.42 -16.45
C GLU A 60 13.22 -8.53 -17.68
N ASN A 61 14.34 -8.70 -18.39
CA ASN A 61 14.63 -7.94 -19.59
C ASN A 61 13.53 -8.13 -20.64
N GLY A 62 12.99 -7.02 -21.15
CA GLY A 62 11.92 -7.00 -22.15
C GLY A 62 10.53 -7.33 -21.61
N ARG A 63 10.33 -7.43 -20.28
CA ARG A 63 9.02 -7.59 -19.66
C ARG A 63 8.75 -6.47 -18.66
N GLU A 64 7.56 -5.88 -18.74
CA GLU A 64 7.09 -4.87 -17.80
C GLU A 64 6.48 -5.50 -16.53
N GLY A 65 6.44 -4.71 -15.46
CA GLY A 65 5.87 -5.06 -14.15
C GLY A 65 6.80 -5.91 -13.26
N HIS A 66 6.40 -6.07 -12.00
CA HIS A 66 7.13 -6.91 -11.03
C HIS A 66 6.65 -8.36 -11.10
N ILE A 67 7.59 -9.29 -11.32
CA ILE A 67 7.27 -10.68 -11.67
C ILE A 67 7.50 -11.59 -10.48
N PHE A 68 6.50 -12.42 -10.16
CA PHE A 68 6.66 -13.54 -9.24
C PHE A 68 7.39 -14.68 -9.93
N ARG A 69 8.49 -15.14 -9.33
CA ARG A 69 9.29 -16.28 -9.78
C ARG A 69 9.63 -17.20 -8.63
N ASN A 70 10.00 -18.44 -8.97
CA ASN A 70 10.42 -19.47 -8.04
C ASN A 70 9.43 -19.63 -6.88
N VAL A 71 8.12 -19.59 -7.18
CA VAL A 71 7.06 -19.81 -6.21
C VAL A 71 7.13 -21.27 -5.73
N VAL A 72 7.50 -21.46 -4.46
CA VAL A 72 7.73 -22.81 -3.90
C VAL A 72 6.39 -23.53 -3.75
N SER A 73 6.28 -24.71 -4.35
CA SER A 73 5.09 -25.56 -4.24
C SER A 73 4.80 -25.91 -2.78
N GLY A 74 3.56 -25.71 -2.35
CA GLY A 74 3.10 -25.87 -0.98
C GLY A 74 3.56 -24.76 -0.01
N GLY A 75 4.35 -23.79 -0.46
CA GLY A 75 4.78 -22.62 0.31
C GLY A 75 3.67 -21.58 0.52
N VAL A 76 3.96 -20.51 1.25
CA VAL A 76 2.95 -19.49 1.62
C VAL A 76 2.32 -18.85 0.38
N ALA A 77 3.13 -18.42 -0.59
CA ALA A 77 2.63 -17.82 -1.84
C ALA A 77 1.74 -18.77 -2.67
N ASP A 78 2.17 -20.02 -2.86
CA ASP A 78 1.41 -21.04 -3.62
C ASP A 78 0.04 -21.31 -2.96
N ARG A 79 0.03 -21.53 -1.63
CA ARG A 79 -1.21 -21.73 -0.86
C ARG A 79 -2.14 -20.52 -0.90
N SER A 80 -1.60 -19.32 -1.11
CA SER A 80 -2.34 -18.07 -1.27
C SER A 80 -2.77 -17.78 -2.70
N GLY A 81 -2.43 -18.64 -3.66
CA GLY A 81 -2.90 -18.59 -5.05
C GLY A 81 -2.01 -17.78 -6.01
N ILE A 82 -0.80 -17.39 -5.57
CA ILE A 82 0.21 -16.78 -6.45
C ILE A 82 0.84 -17.86 -7.32
N ARG A 83 1.07 -17.57 -8.60
CA ARG A 83 1.69 -18.48 -9.55
C ARG A 83 2.97 -17.88 -10.13
N ASP A 84 3.87 -18.75 -10.55
CA ASP A 84 5.06 -18.33 -11.30
C ASP A 84 4.65 -17.62 -12.60
N GLY A 85 5.21 -16.42 -12.79
CA GLY A 85 4.90 -15.54 -13.93
C GLY A 85 3.81 -14.51 -13.67
N ASP A 86 3.14 -14.55 -12.52
CA ASP A 86 2.17 -13.52 -12.13
C ASP A 86 2.84 -12.14 -12.01
N ARG A 87 2.05 -11.09 -12.22
CA ARG A 87 2.45 -9.69 -12.05
C ARG A 87 1.83 -9.10 -10.80
N LEU A 88 2.64 -8.44 -10.00
CA LEU A 88 2.21 -7.73 -8.80
C LEU A 88 1.65 -6.35 -9.19
N LEU A 89 0.40 -6.08 -8.85
CA LEU A 89 -0.28 -4.83 -9.12
C LEU A 89 -0.50 -3.97 -7.88
N GLU A 90 -0.85 -4.59 -6.75
CA GLU A 90 -1.04 -3.87 -5.49
C GLU A 90 -0.45 -4.60 -4.28
N ILE A 91 0.07 -3.82 -3.32
CA ILE A 91 0.38 -4.26 -1.96
C ILE A 91 -0.54 -3.52 -0.98
N ASN A 92 -1.33 -4.23 -0.19
CA ASN A 92 -2.24 -3.66 0.83
C ASN A 92 -3.12 -2.50 0.32
N ASN A 93 -3.65 -2.60 -0.90
CA ASN A 93 -4.42 -1.58 -1.64
C ASN A 93 -3.62 -0.37 -2.18
N CYS A 94 -2.29 -0.41 -2.12
CA CYS A 94 -1.44 0.54 -2.81
C CYS A 94 -1.06 -0.04 -4.16
N PHE A 95 -1.34 0.68 -5.25
CA PHE A 95 -0.88 0.32 -6.59
C PHE A 95 0.64 0.48 -6.67
N VAL A 96 1.32 -0.55 -7.19
CA VAL A 96 2.79 -0.63 -7.18
C VAL A 96 3.41 -0.92 -8.54
N ASP A 97 2.64 -1.05 -9.61
CA ASP A 97 3.17 -1.40 -10.93
C ASP A 97 4.16 -0.36 -11.48
N ASP A 98 3.95 0.92 -11.15
CA ASP A 98 4.84 2.04 -11.50
C ASP A 98 5.84 2.42 -10.40
N VAL A 99 5.92 1.63 -9.34
CA VAL A 99 6.83 1.87 -8.22
C VAL A 99 8.19 1.21 -8.51
N PRO A 100 9.32 1.86 -8.19
CA PRO A 100 10.63 1.24 -8.37
C PRO A 100 10.72 -0.11 -7.64
N HIS A 101 11.25 -1.13 -8.32
CA HIS A 101 11.31 -2.49 -7.79
C HIS A 101 11.95 -2.63 -6.40
N PRO A 102 13.05 -1.92 -6.05
CA PRO A 102 13.60 -1.95 -4.70
C PRO A 102 12.64 -1.43 -3.62
N GLU A 103 11.82 -0.43 -3.95
CA GLU A 103 10.82 0.12 -3.03
C GLU A 103 9.67 -0.87 -2.82
N VAL A 104 9.22 -1.55 -3.88
CA VAL A 104 8.21 -2.62 -3.78
C VAL A 104 8.69 -3.77 -2.91
N ALA A 105 9.95 -4.18 -3.08
CA ALA A 105 10.60 -5.16 -2.23
C ALA A 105 10.64 -4.72 -0.76
N ALA A 106 11.00 -3.47 -0.49
CA ALA A 106 10.99 -2.91 0.86
C ALA A 106 9.56 -2.92 1.45
N MET A 107 8.55 -2.55 0.67
CA MET A 107 7.15 -2.59 1.10
C MET A 107 6.73 -3.99 1.56
N ILE A 108 7.04 -5.03 0.77
CA ILE A 108 6.73 -6.42 1.15
C ILE A 108 7.40 -6.81 2.48
N ARG A 109 8.66 -6.39 2.67
CA ARG A 109 9.43 -6.68 3.89
C ARG A 109 8.89 -5.95 5.13
N MET A 110 8.41 -4.72 4.96
CA MET A 110 7.91 -3.89 6.07
C MET A 110 6.56 -4.37 6.63
N VAL A 111 5.76 -5.09 5.85
CA VAL A 111 4.36 -5.43 6.19
C VAL A 111 4.21 -6.46 7.32
N GLY A 112 5.26 -7.23 7.62
CA GLY A 112 5.30 -8.15 8.75
C GLY A 112 4.82 -9.57 8.42
N ASN A 113 3.74 -10.03 9.08
CA ASN A 113 3.27 -11.42 9.01
C ASN A 113 2.06 -11.63 8.09
N GLN A 114 1.34 -10.57 7.73
CA GLN A 114 0.14 -10.62 6.89
C GLN A 114 0.22 -9.62 5.74
N LEU A 115 0.27 -10.14 4.52
CA LEU A 115 0.45 -9.38 3.29
C LEU A 115 -0.74 -9.62 2.36
N CYS A 116 -1.34 -8.55 1.85
CA CYS A 116 -2.44 -8.62 0.88
C CYS A 116 -1.91 -8.14 -0.48
N LEU A 117 -1.94 -9.02 -1.48
CA LEU A 117 -1.42 -8.75 -2.81
C LEU A 117 -2.55 -8.84 -3.84
N LEU A 118 -2.58 -7.90 -4.77
CA LEU A 118 -3.38 -8.03 -5.99
C LEU A 118 -2.46 -8.43 -7.13
N VAL A 119 -2.73 -9.57 -7.75
CA VAL A 119 -1.90 -10.13 -8.82
C VAL A 119 -2.72 -10.37 -10.09
N MET A 120 -2.05 -10.32 -11.23
CA MET A 120 -2.61 -10.65 -12.54
C MET A 120 -1.76 -11.73 -13.21
N ASP A 121 -2.39 -12.58 -14.02
CA ASP A 121 -1.64 -13.53 -14.85
C ASP A 121 -0.71 -12.78 -15.81
N GLY A 122 0.52 -13.28 -15.99
CA GLY A 122 1.51 -12.61 -16.82
C GLY A 122 1.09 -12.40 -18.28
N LYS A 123 0.33 -13.35 -18.87
CA LYS A 123 -0.15 -13.21 -20.26
C LYS A 123 -1.26 -12.19 -20.35
N GLU A 124 -2.17 -12.18 -19.38
CA GLU A 124 -3.26 -11.19 -19.31
C GLU A 124 -2.71 -9.78 -19.09
N TYR A 125 -1.65 -9.64 -18.30
CA TYR A 125 -0.95 -8.38 -18.09
C TYR A 125 -0.30 -7.87 -19.39
N GLU A 126 0.48 -8.72 -20.05
CA GLU A 126 1.12 -8.39 -21.34
C GLU A 126 0.05 -8.03 -22.40
N GLN A 127 -1.08 -8.74 -22.42
CA GLN A 127 -2.21 -8.42 -23.27
C GLN A 127 -2.85 -7.07 -22.92
N ALA A 128 -3.10 -6.78 -21.65
CA ALA A 128 -3.69 -5.51 -21.21
C ALA A 128 -2.81 -4.31 -21.60
N LEU A 129 -1.49 -4.42 -21.43
CA LEU A 129 -0.54 -3.39 -21.88
C LEU A 129 -0.53 -3.23 -23.40
N SER A 130 -0.52 -4.33 -24.16
CA SER A 130 -0.55 -4.28 -25.63
C SER A 130 -1.81 -3.61 -26.19
N GLN A 131 -2.90 -3.65 -25.43
CA GLN A 131 -4.17 -3.00 -25.74
C GLN A 131 -4.25 -1.55 -25.22
N GLY A 132 -3.20 -1.04 -24.58
CA GLY A 132 -3.18 0.30 -23.98
C GLY A 132 -4.14 0.47 -22.81
N GLN A 133 -4.49 -0.62 -22.11
CA GLN A 133 -5.37 -0.55 -20.95
C GLN A 133 -4.66 0.11 -19.76
N ASP A 134 -5.34 1.07 -19.12
CA ASP A 134 -4.89 1.61 -17.83
C ASP A 134 -5.23 0.62 -16.71
N LEU A 135 -4.18 -0.05 -16.20
CA LEU A 135 -4.28 -1.05 -15.13
C LEU A 135 -4.89 -0.47 -13.85
N ARG A 136 -4.67 0.81 -13.52
CA ARG A 136 -5.28 1.45 -12.34
C ARG A 136 -6.78 1.56 -12.53
N ASN A 137 -7.23 1.99 -13.69
CA ASN A 137 -8.66 2.08 -14.00
C ASN A 137 -9.30 0.69 -14.06
N LEU A 138 -8.60 -0.32 -14.58
CA LEU A 138 -9.05 -1.71 -14.57
C LEU A 138 -9.29 -2.23 -13.14
N ILE A 139 -8.36 -1.94 -12.21
CA ILE A 139 -8.52 -2.33 -10.80
C ILE A 139 -9.69 -1.58 -10.15
N ARG A 140 -9.83 -0.27 -10.44
CA ARG A 140 -10.94 0.55 -9.93
C ARG A 140 -12.29 0.05 -10.41
N THR A 141 -12.43 -0.34 -11.68
CA THR A 141 -13.69 -0.91 -12.19
C THR A 141 -13.96 -2.29 -11.61
N HIS A 142 -12.91 -3.10 -11.38
CA HIS A 142 -13.03 -4.39 -10.72
C HIS A 142 -13.52 -4.29 -9.26
N ARG A 143 -13.05 -3.29 -8.51
CA ARG A 143 -13.43 -3.07 -7.11
C ARG A 143 -14.61 -2.12 -6.90
N GLY A 144 -15.02 -1.37 -7.90
CA GLY A 144 -16.00 -0.29 -7.75
C GLY A 144 -15.40 0.95 -7.08
N GLU A 145 -16.02 2.11 -7.33
CA GLU A 145 -15.52 3.38 -6.83
C GLU A 145 -15.81 3.59 -5.33
N GLY A 146 -14.90 4.28 -4.64
CA GLY A 146 -15.15 4.84 -3.30
C GLY A 146 -14.82 3.96 -2.10
N LEU A 147 -14.03 2.88 -2.25
CA LEU A 147 -13.56 2.10 -1.10
C LEU A 147 -12.66 2.93 -0.20
N LYS A 148 -13.12 3.20 1.02
CA LYS A 148 -12.30 3.87 2.02
C LYS A 148 -11.43 2.84 2.76
N PRO A 149 -10.17 3.18 3.07
CA PRO A 149 -9.33 2.32 3.89
C PRO A 149 -9.90 2.22 5.32
N PRO A 150 -9.66 1.08 6.01
CA PRO A 150 -9.98 0.99 7.43
C PRO A 150 -9.12 1.97 8.25
N ARG A 151 -9.52 2.20 9.51
CA ARG A 151 -8.83 3.08 10.45
C ARG A 151 -8.34 2.28 11.64
N LEU A 152 -7.05 2.40 11.96
CA LEU A 152 -6.44 1.80 13.15
C LEU A 152 -6.35 2.86 14.24
N CYS A 153 -7.29 2.83 15.17
CA CYS A 153 -7.46 3.86 16.19
C CYS A 153 -6.91 3.37 17.54
N HIS A 154 -5.97 4.11 18.12
CA HIS A 154 -5.57 3.92 19.51
C HIS A 154 -6.31 4.93 20.41
N ILE A 155 -7.08 4.40 21.35
CA ILE A 155 -7.98 5.16 22.21
C ILE A 155 -7.43 5.07 23.64
N LYS A 156 -6.97 6.21 24.16
CA LYS A 156 -6.60 6.34 25.57
C LYS A 156 -7.83 6.75 26.38
N LYS A 157 -8.06 6.05 27.49
CA LYS A 157 -9.20 6.30 28.37
C LYS A 157 -9.10 7.70 28.97
N ASP A 158 -10.18 8.45 28.83
CA ASP A 158 -10.36 9.75 29.44
C ASP A 158 -10.94 9.58 30.87
N PRO A 159 -10.49 10.35 31.87
CA PRO A 159 -10.98 10.23 33.24
C PRO A 159 -12.48 10.46 33.40
N VAL A 160 -13.10 11.26 32.53
CA VAL A 160 -14.51 11.67 32.64
C VAL A 160 -15.41 10.78 31.77
N SER A 161 -15.05 10.62 30.49
CA SER A 161 -15.85 9.92 29.47
C SER A 161 -15.46 8.46 29.27
N GLY A 162 -14.44 7.98 29.97
CA GLY A 162 -13.87 6.65 29.77
C GLY A 162 -13.31 6.50 28.36
N LEU A 163 -13.56 5.37 27.72
CA LEU A 163 -13.19 5.17 26.31
C LEU A 163 -14.15 5.88 25.35
N GLY A 164 -15.34 6.30 25.82
CA GLY A 164 -16.34 6.97 24.99
C GLY A 164 -16.89 6.12 23.84
N ILE A 165 -16.84 4.79 23.95
CA ILE A 165 -17.23 3.84 22.90
C ILE A 165 -18.08 2.69 23.45
N SER A 166 -19.04 2.23 22.67
CA SER A 166 -19.78 1.00 22.91
C SER A 166 -20.03 0.23 21.60
N PHE A 167 -20.21 -1.08 21.73
CA PHE A 167 -20.39 -2.00 20.62
C PHE A 167 -21.76 -2.68 20.69
N THR A 168 -22.56 -2.53 19.65
CA THR A 168 -23.86 -3.17 19.52
C THR A 168 -23.80 -4.28 18.45
N PRO A 169 -24.31 -5.49 18.71
CA PRO A 169 -24.39 -6.53 17.68
C PRO A 169 -25.21 -6.07 16.49
N VAL A 170 -24.79 -6.43 15.29
CA VAL A 170 -25.56 -6.20 14.06
C VAL A 170 -26.45 -7.41 13.81
N GLU A 171 -27.75 -7.17 13.54
CA GLU A 171 -28.70 -8.25 13.25
C GLU A 171 -28.22 -9.11 12.07
N GLY A 172 -28.38 -10.44 12.20
CA GLY A 172 -28.00 -11.42 11.18
C GLY A 172 -26.49 -11.60 10.96
N GLY A 173 -25.63 -10.93 11.74
CA GLY A 173 -24.17 -11.00 11.60
C GLY A 173 -23.46 -11.49 12.87
N LYS A 174 -23.08 -12.77 12.91
CA LYS A 174 -22.19 -13.27 13.99
C LYS A 174 -20.87 -12.51 13.95
N GLY A 175 -20.40 -12.04 15.10
CA GLY A 175 -19.14 -11.30 15.25
C GLY A 175 -19.10 -9.94 14.54
N ARG A 176 -20.26 -9.40 14.13
CA ARG A 176 -20.36 -8.05 13.55
C ARG A 176 -20.91 -7.08 14.57
N PHE A 177 -20.19 -5.98 14.78
CA PHE A 177 -20.52 -4.99 15.79
C PHE A 177 -20.50 -3.59 15.22
N SER A 178 -21.57 -2.83 15.47
CA SER A 178 -21.64 -1.41 15.18
C SER A 178 -21.06 -0.60 16.33
N VAL A 179 -20.34 0.46 16.00
CA VAL A 179 -19.76 1.39 16.95
C VAL A 179 -20.75 2.52 17.24
N SER A 180 -20.98 2.74 18.54
CA SER A 180 -21.64 3.93 19.07
C SER A 180 -20.66 4.73 19.91
N LEU A 181 -20.74 6.06 19.82
CA LEU A 181 -19.77 6.97 20.43
C LEU A 181 -20.45 7.94 21.38
N VAL A 182 -19.72 8.30 22.44
CA VAL A 182 -20.01 9.48 23.25
C VAL A 182 -19.49 10.70 22.48
N PRO A 183 -20.33 11.70 22.13
CA PRO A 183 -19.89 12.90 21.44
C PRO A 183 -18.73 13.60 22.18
N GLY A 184 -17.64 13.89 21.46
CA GLY A 184 -16.43 14.50 22.04
C GLY A 184 -15.63 13.59 22.99
N GLY A 185 -16.04 12.32 23.16
CA GLY A 185 -15.33 11.33 23.96
C GLY A 185 -14.01 10.87 23.33
N ALA A 186 -13.22 10.10 24.09
CA ALA A 186 -11.89 9.65 23.69
C ALA A 186 -11.86 8.93 22.33
N ALA A 187 -12.80 8.01 22.08
CA ALA A 187 -12.88 7.30 20.81
C ALA A 187 -13.13 8.22 19.60
N SER A 188 -13.99 9.23 19.74
CA SER A 188 -14.25 10.20 18.67
C SER A 188 -13.00 11.04 18.37
N LYS A 189 -12.24 11.44 19.39
CA LYS A 189 -10.96 12.16 19.23
C LYS A 189 -9.87 11.30 18.58
N ALA A 190 -9.94 9.98 18.78
CA ALA A 190 -9.04 9.00 18.18
C ALA A 190 -9.43 8.58 16.75
N GLY A 191 -10.33 9.30 16.08
CA GLY A 191 -10.67 9.07 14.68
C GLY A 191 -11.76 8.02 14.40
N VAL A 192 -12.42 7.51 15.44
CA VAL A 192 -13.55 6.58 15.27
C VAL A 192 -14.80 7.36 14.88
N CYS A 193 -15.56 6.85 13.92
CA CYS A 193 -16.80 7.47 13.45
C CYS A 193 -18.04 6.71 13.95
N LYS A 194 -19.15 7.44 14.15
CA LYS A 194 -20.43 6.84 14.52
C LYS A 194 -20.93 5.96 13.37
N GLY A 195 -21.36 4.74 13.68
CA GLY A 195 -21.85 3.79 12.67
C GLY A 195 -20.77 2.90 12.07
N ASP A 196 -19.51 3.12 12.43
CA ASP A 196 -18.41 2.24 12.04
C ASP A 196 -18.64 0.79 12.48
N ARG A 197 -17.96 -0.13 11.79
CA ARG A 197 -17.94 -1.56 12.04
C ARG A 197 -16.62 -1.92 12.68
N LEU A 198 -16.69 -2.61 13.83
CA LEU A 198 -15.50 -3.13 14.49
C LEU A 198 -15.05 -4.41 13.77
N VAL A 199 -13.77 -4.47 13.40
CA VAL A 199 -13.18 -5.60 12.68
C VAL A 199 -12.14 -6.33 13.54
N TRP A 200 -11.36 -5.60 14.32
CA TRP A 200 -10.26 -6.15 15.11
C TRP A 200 -10.04 -5.31 16.37
N MET A 201 -9.58 -5.93 17.45
CA MET A 201 -9.28 -5.28 18.73
C MET A 201 -8.09 -5.96 19.42
N ASN A 202 -7.05 -5.17 19.74
CA ASN A 202 -5.87 -5.58 20.51
C ASN A 202 -5.27 -6.93 20.08
N GLY A 203 -4.94 -7.09 18.79
CA GLY A 203 -4.32 -8.31 18.25
C GLY A 203 -5.32 -9.35 17.72
N ALA A 204 -6.62 -9.21 17.99
CA ALA A 204 -7.60 -10.24 17.65
C ALA A 204 -8.71 -9.75 16.72
N ALA A 205 -9.00 -10.51 15.67
CA ALA A 205 -10.19 -10.33 14.83
C ALA A 205 -11.47 -10.56 15.65
N VAL A 206 -12.52 -9.77 15.39
CA VAL A 206 -13.78 -9.87 16.15
C VAL A 206 -14.85 -10.73 15.47
N SER A 207 -14.61 -11.19 14.24
CA SER A 207 -15.52 -12.00 13.40
C SER A 207 -16.07 -13.24 14.09
N ASP A 208 -15.31 -13.83 15.01
CA ASP A 208 -15.67 -15.06 15.71
C ASP A 208 -16.08 -14.84 17.17
N LEU A 209 -16.08 -13.59 17.64
CA LEU A 209 -16.36 -13.25 19.02
C LEU A 209 -17.86 -13.14 19.28
N SER A 210 -18.31 -13.65 20.43
CA SER A 210 -19.62 -13.32 20.98
C SER A 210 -19.61 -11.90 21.58
N HIS A 211 -20.78 -11.29 21.71
CA HIS A 211 -20.91 -9.99 22.38
C HIS A 211 -20.38 -10.02 23.83
N SER A 212 -20.58 -11.13 24.53
CA SER A 212 -20.06 -11.34 25.89
C SER A 212 -18.52 -11.48 25.90
N ALA A 213 -17.93 -12.17 24.92
CA ALA A 213 -16.49 -12.28 24.78
C ALA A 213 -15.86 -10.90 24.50
N LEU A 214 -16.43 -10.14 23.56
CA LEU A 214 -16.01 -8.78 23.25
C LEU A 214 -16.10 -7.86 24.49
N SER A 215 -17.23 -7.92 25.21
CA SER A 215 -17.43 -7.13 26.42
C SER A 215 -16.41 -7.47 27.51
N ARG A 216 -16.02 -8.74 27.66
CA ARG A 216 -14.95 -9.14 28.59
C ARG A 216 -13.59 -8.60 28.15
N MET A 217 -13.28 -8.64 26.86
CA MET A 217 -12.03 -8.08 26.34
C MET A 217 -11.97 -6.57 26.60
N LEU A 218 -13.06 -5.83 26.33
CA LEU A 218 -13.13 -4.40 26.62
C LEU A 218 -12.95 -4.10 28.12
N LYS A 219 -13.55 -4.90 29.01
CA LYS A 219 -13.38 -4.77 30.47
C LYS A 219 -11.95 -5.06 30.96
N LYS A 220 -11.20 -5.91 30.25
CA LYS A 220 -9.79 -6.18 30.57
C LYS A 220 -8.88 -5.00 30.20
N CYS A 221 -9.34 -4.14 29.29
CA CYS A 221 -8.61 -2.96 28.89
C CYS A 221 -8.76 -1.88 29.98
N ARG A 222 -7.66 -1.61 30.69
CA ARG A 222 -7.68 -0.66 31.82
C ARG A 222 -7.66 0.78 31.36
N ASP A 223 -6.66 1.13 30.56
CA ASP A 223 -6.30 2.53 30.28
C ASP A 223 -6.28 2.88 28.79
N CYS A 224 -6.21 1.90 27.90
CA CYS A 224 -6.25 2.12 26.46
C CYS A 224 -6.74 0.89 25.69
N ILE A 225 -7.18 1.12 24.45
CA ILE A 225 -7.48 0.07 23.45
C ILE A 225 -6.96 0.49 22.08
N THR A 226 -6.55 -0.47 21.26
CA THR A 226 -6.29 -0.27 19.83
C THR A 226 -7.29 -1.09 19.03
N ILE A 227 -8.04 -0.45 18.14
CA ILE A 227 -9.10 -1.08 17.36
C ILE A 227 -8.97 -0.77 15.87
N LEU A 228 -9.40 -1.72 15.04
CA LEU A 228 -9.59 -1.54 13.60
C LEU A 228 -11.07 -1.34 13.32
N VAL A 229 -11.40 -0.22 12.70
CA VAL A 229 -12.77 0.12 12.32
C VAL A 229 -12.87 0.48 10.84
N ILE A 230 -14.03 0.26 10.25
CA ILE A 230 -14.33 0.62 8.86
C ILE A 230 -15.76 1.16 8.77
N ASP A 231 -16.05 2.05 7.83
CA ASP A 231 -17.45 2.46 7.64
C ASP A 231 -18.29 1.31 7.05
N SER A 232 -19.60 1.39 7.22
CA SER A 232 -20.51 0.30 6.83
C SER A 232 -20.61 0.05 5.32
N GLU A 233 -20.38 1.06 4.48
CA GLU A 233 -20.47 0.93 3.02
C GLU A 233 -19.21 0.27 2.47
N SER A 234 -18.05 0.71 2.95
CA SER A 234 -16.77 0.08 2.65
C SER A 234 -16.73 -1.35 3.17
N GLU A 235 -17.20 -1.64 4.40
CA GLU A 235 -17.28 -3.03 4.92
C GLU A 235 -18.01 -3.97 3.94
N GLN A 236 -19.15 -3.54 3.42
CA GLN A 236 -19.93 -4.34 2.46
C GLN A 236 -19.18 -4.55 1.16
N SER A 237 -18.45 -3.53 0.68
CA SER A 237 -17.67 -3.62 -0.56
C SER A 237 -16.50 -4.59 -0.41
N TYR A 238 -15.76 -4.52 0.70
CA TYR A 238 -14.71 -5.49 1.03
C TYR A 238 -15.26 -6.92 1.10
N ILE A 239 -16.40 -7.13 1.78
CA ILE A 239 -17.04 -8.46 1.86
C ILE A 239 -17.47 -8.97 0.47
N LYS A 240 -18.11 -8.14 -0.35
CA LYS A 240 -18.56 -8.51 -1.71
C LYS A 240 -17.38 -8.95 -2.59
N GLN A 241 -16.25 -8.25 -2.44
CA GLN A 241 -15.01 -8.53 -3.17
C GLN A 241 -14.14 -9.62 -2.51
N ARG A 242 -14.60 -10.19 -1.39
CA ARG A 242 -13.84 -11.16 -0.59
C ARG A 242 -12.46 -10.64 -0.16
N MET A 243 -12.33 -9.33 0.03
CA MET A 243 -11.11 -8.71 0.52
C MET A 243 -11.03 -8.77 2.04
N PRO A 244 -9.86 -9.09 2.62
CA PRO A 244 -9.67 -8.97 4.05
C PRO A 244 -9.61 -7.48 4.44
N ILE A 245 -9.94 -7.19 5.69
CA ILE A 245 -9.75 -5.87 6.29
C ILE A 245 -8.64 -6.02 7.33
N LEU A 246 -7.42 -5.63 6.95
CA LEU A 246 -6.21 -5.84 7.76
C LEU A 246 -5.71 -4.53 8.37
N PRO A 247 -5.06 -4.58 9.55
CA PRO A 247 -4.43 -3.39 10.13
C PRO A 247 -3.33 -2.78 9.25
N SER A 248 -2.65 -3.58 8.42
CA SER A 248 -1.62 -3.12 7.47
C SER A 248 -2.18 -2.27 6.32
N MET A 249 -3.50 -2.29 6.10
CA MET A 249 -4.19 -1.48 5.10
C MET A 249 -4.81 -0.22 5.72
N ALA A 250 -4.59 -0.01 7.01
CA ALA A 250 -5.33 0.96 7.80
C ALA A 250 -4.61 2.30 7.89
N VAL A 251 -5.38 3.38 7.84
CA VAL A 251 -4.90 4.70 8.19
C VAL A 251 -4.72 4.77 9.71
N PRO A 252 -3.53 5.10 10.23
CA PRO A 252 -3.30 5.13 11.66
C PRO A 252 -3.87 6.40 12.30
N TYR A 253 -4.55 6.25 13.44
CA TYR A 253 -5.05 7.37 14.24
C TYR A 253 -4.60 7.25 15.69
N ASN A 254 -3.95 8.32 16.18
CA ASN A 254 -3.54 8.50 17.57
C ASN A 254 -2.69 7.35 18.13
N LEU A 255 -1.93 6.65 17.28
CA LEU A 255 -1.03 5.59 17.74
C LEU A 255 0.10 6.22 18.59
N PRO A 256 0.45 5.61 19.72
CA PRO A 256 1.28 6.24 20.75
C PRO A 256 2.79 6.23 20.43
N TYR A 257 3.22 5.39 19.49
CA TYR A 257 4.64 5.19 19.16
C TYR A 257 4.83 5.13 17.64
N ARG A 258 5.98 5.60 17.17
CA ARG A 258 6.37 5.65 15.76
C ARG A 258 7.81 5.21 15.62
N ALA A 259 8.09 4.47 14.55
CA ALA A 259 9.46 4.30 14.09
C ALA A 259 9.92 5.61 13.43
N ARG A 260 11.18 5.96 13.61
CA ARG A 260 11.77 7.20 13.10
C ARG A 260 12.96 6.88 12.22
N LYS A 261 13.06 7.55 11.08
CA LYS A 261 14.22 7.45 10.20
C LYS A 261 15.21 8.59 10.50
N LEU A 262 16.44 8.23 10.88
CA LEU A 262 17.51 9.14 11.27
C LEU A 262 18.58 9.17 10.18
N HIS A 263 19.02 10.36 9.77
CA HIS A 263 19.97 10.52 8.66
C HIS A 263 21.27 11.11 9.20
N LEU A 264 22.21 10.24 9.52
CA LEU A 264 23.45 10.66 10.16
C LEU A 264 24.52 10.95 9.10
N GLN A 265 25.19 12.09 9.23
CA GLN A 265 26.41 12.40 8.52
C GLN A 265 27.62 12.10 9.40
N CYS A 266 28.56 11.32 8.90
CA CYS A 266 29.75 10.88 9.62
C CYS A 266 30.61 12.09 10.03
N GLY A 267 30.87 12.23 11.33
CA GLY A 267 31.78 13.22 11.87
C GLY A 267 33.24 12.73 11.87
N PRO A 268 34.18 13.57 12.33
CA PRO A 268 35.59 13.17 12.46
C PRO A 268 35.80 11.97 13.39
N GLU A 269 34.94 11.81 14.40
CA GLU A 269 34.94 10.71 15.37
C GLU A 269 33.88 9.63 15.03
N GLY A 270 33.36 9.63 13.80
CA GLY A 270 32.28 8.74 13.37
C GLY A 270 30.88 9.31 13.62
N TYR A 271 29.90 8.41 13.78
CA TYR A 271 28.50 8.80 13.99
C TYR A 271 28.14 9.14 15.45
N GLY A 272 29.01 8.78 16.40
CA GLY A 272 28.91 9.11 17.83
C GLY A 272 27.82 8.36 18.61
N PHE A 273 27.66 7.07 18.34
CA PHE A 273 26.83 6.15 19.12
C PHE A 273 27.50 4.78 19.24
N LEU A 274 27.10 4.01 20.25
CA LEU A 274 27.47 2.61 20.42
C LEU A 274 26.29 1.70 20.08
N LEU A 275 26.54 0.68 19.25
CA LEU A 275 25.57 -0.38 19.01
C LEU A 275 25.84 -1.54 19.97
N ARG A 276 24.84 -1.91 20.78
CA ARG A 276 24.91 -3.07 21.68
C ARG A 276 23.87 -4.10 21.34
N LEU A 277 24.21 -5.37 21.51
CA LEU A 277 23.25 -6.46 21.48
C LEU A 277 22.74 -6.72 22.91
N GLU A 278 21.49 -6.36 23.20
CA GLU A 278 20.91 -6.45 24.54
C GLU A 278 19.76 -7.45 24.60
N LYS A 279 19.68 -8.22 25.68
CA LYS A 279 18.61 -9.19 25.92
C LYS A 279 17.51 -8.57 26.77
N THR A 280 16.31 -8.55 26.24
CA THR A 280 15.11 -8.07 26.95
C THR A 280 14.67 -9.05 28.05
N PRO A 281 13.84 -8.59 29.02
CA PRO A 281 13.25 -9.47 30.02
C PRO A 281 12.38 -10.60 29.44
N SER A 282 11.87 -10.42 28.22
CA SER A 282 11.11 -11.46 27.50
C SER A 282 11.99 -12.51 26.83
N GLY A 283 13.33 -12.33 26.87
CA GLY A 283 14.31 -13.25 26.31
C GLY A 283 14.72 -12.96 24.87
N HIS A 284 14.06 -12.00 24.20
CA HIS A 284 14.42 -11.56 22.85
C HIS A 284 15.66 -10.66 22.91
N THR A 285 16.51 -10.77 21.90
CA THR A 285 17.73 -9.98 21.80
C THR A 285 17.55 -8.92 20.73
N HIS A 286 17.88 -7.67 21.04
CA HIS A 286 17.74 -6.55 20.11
C HIS A 286 19.03 -5.74 20.03
N HIS A 287 19.23 -5.14 18.87
CA HIS A 287 20.28 -4.15 18.65
C HIS A 287 19.82 -2.81 19.21
N VAL A 288 20.50 -2.34 20.24
CA VAL A 288 20.16 -1.14 21.01
C VAL A 288 21.25 -0.09 20.82
N LEU A 289 20.83 1.14 20.56
CA LEU A 289 21.67 2.31 20.39
C LEU A 289 21.92 2.93 21.77
N ARG A 290 23.19 3.09 22.13
CA ARG A 290 23.63 3.52 23.47
C ARG A 290 24.71 4.57 23.37
N GLU A 291 24.92 5.27 24.48
CA GLU A 291 26.11 6.11 24.72
C GLU A 291 26.31 7.13 23.60
N MET A 292 25.32 8.02 23.42
CA MET A 292 25.43 9.11 22.45
C MET A 292 26.52 10.07 22.88
N ASP A 293 27.52 10.26 22.03
CA ASP A 293 28.57 11.24 22.27
C ASP A 293 27.98 12.65 22.19
N LYS A 294 28.46 13.54 23.06
CA LYS A 294 28.01 14.93 23.09
C LYS A 294 28.37 15.65 21.79
N ASP A 295 27.43 16.42 21.25
CA ASP A 295 27.52 17.17 19.99
C ASP A 295 27.75 16.27 18.74
N SER A 296 27.51 14.97 18.88
CA SER A 296 27.67 13.99 17.79
C SER A 296 26.60 14.10 16.70
N PRO A 297 26.83 13.52 15.51
CA PRO A 297 25.78 13.36 14.51
C PRO A 297 24.53 12.65 15.07
N ALA A 298 24.68 11.59 15.86
CA ALA A 298 23.57 10.87 16.47
C ALA A 298 22.74 11.74 17.43
N GLU A 299 23.39 12.49 18.33
CA GLU A 299 22.69 13.38 19.27
C GLU A 299 21.97 14.52 18.53
N ARG A 300 22.60 15.10 17.49
CA ARG A 300 22.01 16.19 16.69
C ARG A 300 20.76 15.79 15.93
N GLU A 301 20.69 14.53 15.49
CA GLU A 301 19.49 13.96 14.86
C GLU A 301 18.44 13.50 15.90
N GLY A 302 18.67 13.73 17.20
CA GLY A 302 17.70 13.43 18.25
C GLY A 302 17.56 11.93 18.54
N MET A 303 18.64 11.16 18.33
CA MET A 303 18.71 9.76 18.72
C MET A 303 18.72 9.64 20.25
N ASN A 304 17.84 8.80 20.81
CA ASN A 304 17.77 8.61 22.26
C ASN A 304 18.53 7.35 22.69
N ASP A 305 19.21 7.43 23.84
CA ASP A 305 19.83 6.25 24.47
C ASP A 305 18.77 5.19 24.80
N GLY A 306 19.04 3.95 24.40
CA GLY A 306 18.15 2.80 24.61
C GLY A 306 17.16 2.55 23.47
N GLU A 307 17.20 3.31 22.37
CA GLU A 307 16.39 3.02 21.18
C GLU A 307 16.84 1.73 20.48
N ILE A 308 15.87 1.00 19.93
CA ILE A 308 16.08 -0.24 19.20
C ILE A 308 16.23 0.08 17.72
N LEU A 309 17.27 -0.48 17.11
CA LEU A 309 17.52 -0.40 15.68
C LEU A 309 16.62 -1.39 14.94
N LEU A 310 15.91 -0.91 13.91
CA LEU A 310 15.03 -1.71 13.05
C LEU A 310 15.63 -1.90 11.65
N GLU A 311 16.24 -0.86 11.08
CA GLU A 311 16.84 -0.91 9.74
C GLU A 311 18.14 -0.12 9.65
N VAL A 312 19.04 -0.57 8.76
CA VAL A 312 20.21 0.18 8.29
C VAL A 312 20.11 0.35 6.78
N ASN A 313 20.04 1.60 6.31
CA ASN A 313 19.87 1.97 4.90
C ASN A 313 18.68 1.28 4.21
N GLY A 314 17.57 1.10 4.94
CA GLY A 314 16.36 0.44 4.45
C GLY A 314 16.41 -1.10 4.46
N GLU A 315 17.47 -1.71 4.98
CA GLU A 315 17.54 -3.15 5.20
C GLU A 315 17.23 -3.51 6.66
N LEU A 316 16.32 -4.47 6.85
CA LEU A 316 15.94 -5.00 8.17
C LEU A 316 17.12 -5.63 8.90
N VAL A 317 17.27 -5.33 10.19
CA VAL A 317 18.33 -5.90 11.03
C VAL A 317 17.97 -7.23 11.68
N GLU A 318 16.69 -7.61 11.67
CA GLU A 318 16.20 -8.82 12.34
C GLU A 318 16.84 -10.12 11.81
N SER A 319 17.19 -10.15 10.52
CA SER A 319 17.82 -11.30 9.87
C SER A 319 19.35 -11.29 9.91
N LEU A 320 19.96 -10.26 10.51
CA LEU A 320 21.41 -10.05 10.49
C LEU A 320 22.02 -10.28 11.87
N ASP A 321 23.24 -10.79 11.89
CA ASP A 321 24.02 -10.85 13.11
C ASP A 321 24.63 -9.48 13.48
N HIS A 322 25.18 -9.40 14.68
CA HIS A 322 25.75 -8.16 15.20
C HIS A 322 26.88 -7.61 14.34
N ASP A 323 27.77 -8.48 13.87
CA ASP A 323 28.96 -8.07 13.11
C ASP A 323 28.56 -7.62 11.70
N GLU A 324 27.58 -8.28 11.08
CA GLU A 324 26.98 -7.88 9.80
C GLU A 324 26.37 -6.47 9.88
N ILE A 325 25.61 -6.17 10.93
CA ILE A 325 25.01 -4.84 11.11
C ILE A 325 26.10 -3.79 11.34
N VAL A 326 27.08 -4.07 12.19
CA VAL A 326 28.22 -3.18 12.44
C VAL A 326 28.98 -2.91 11.14
N ASN A 327 29.21 -3.95 10.34
CA ASN A 327 29.88 -3.81 9.04
C ASN A 327 29.04 -2.98 8.07
N LYS A 328 27.72 -3.15 8.02
CA LYS A 328 26.83 -2.31 7.20
C LYS A 328 26.92 -0.84 7.58
N VAL A 329 26.88 -0.52 8.88
CA VAL A 329 27.03 0.87 9.35
C VAL A 329 28.41 1.42 8.98
N LYS A 330 29.49 0.66 9.17
CA LYS A 330 30.86 1.08 8.82
C LYS A 330 31.04 1.29 7.32
N LEU A 331 30.49 0.40 6.49
CA LEU A 331 30.58 0.48 5.03
C LEU A 331 29.72 1.59 4.44
N SER A 332 28.78 2.15 5.20
CA SER A 332 27.97 3.30 4.79
C SER A 332 28.81 4.58 4.59
N GLY A 333 30.00 4.65 5.20
CA GLY A 333 30.98 5.70 4.93
C GLY A 333 30.57 7.07 5.49
N GLN A 334 30.22 8.00 4.60
CA GLN A 334 29.95 9.40 4.99
C GLN A 334 28.51 9.63 5.47
N GLN A 335 27.57 8.77 5.10
CA GLN A 335 26.16 8.92 5.44
C GLN A 335 25.56 7.56 5.76
N VAL A 336 24.76 7.48 6.82
CA VAL A 336 23.98 6.28 7.15
C VAL A 336 22.55 6.69 7.52
N THR A 337 21.60 5.88 7.08
CA THR A 337 20.20 6.02 7.43
C THR A 337 19.82 4.90 8.39
N LEU A 338 19.32 5.24 9.57
CA LEU A 338 18.93 4.27 10.59
C LEU A 338 17.45 4.44 10.91
N THR A 339 16.67 3.35 10.88
CA THR A 339 15.29 3.38 11.36
C THR A 339 15.25 2.84 12.79
N THR A 340 14.74 3.62 13.74
CA THR A 340 14.75 3.29 15.18
C THR A 340 13.38 3.35 15.80
N ILE A 341 13.19 2.65 16.92
CA ILE A 341 11.98 2.76 17.76
C ILE A 341 12.33 2.64 19.25
N THR A 342 11.49 3.23 20.11
CA THR A 342 11.62 3.04 21.56
C THR A 342 11.27 1.59 21.96
N PRO A 343 11.83 1.06 23.06
CA PRO A 343 11.47 -0.27 23.58
C PRO A 343 9.97 -0.43 23.87
N GLN A 344 9.32 0.61 24.40
CA GLN A 344 7.88 0.61 24.63
C GLN A 344 7.09 0.59 23.33
N GLY A 345 7.60 1.24 22.28
CA GLY A 345 7.03 1.21 20.95
C GLY A 345 7.09 -0.17 20.33
N LEU A 346 8.24 -0.84 20.39
CA LEU A 346 8.38 -2.20 19.90
C LEU A 346 7.42 -3.15 20.63
N ASP A 347 7.39 -3.13 21.96
CA ASP A 347 6.46 -3.94 22.77
C ASP A 347 4.98 -3.68 22.42
N PHE A 348 4.62 -2.42 22.15
CA PHE A 348 3.27 -2.06 21.69
C PHE A 348 2.93 -2.75 20.37
N TYR A 349 3.80 -2.67 19.35
CA TYR A 349 3.56 -3.25 18.04
C TYR A 349 3.61 -4.78 18.06
N SER A 350 4.55 -5.39 18.80
CA SER A 350 4.63 -6.84 18.98
C SER A 350 3.36 -7.42 19.61
N LYS A 351 2.77 -6.74 20.60
CA LYS A 351 1.48 -7.17 21.21
C LYS A 351 0.30 -7.13 20.24
N LEU A 352 0.40 -6.34 19.18
CA LEU A 352 -0.62 -6.23 18.15
C LEU A 352 -0.34 -7.13 16.94
N ASP A 353 0.78 -7.86 16.93
CA ASP A 353 1.27 -8.61 15.77
C ASP A 353 1.43 -7.71 14.53
N LEU A 354 2.00 -6.51 14.74
CA LEU A 354 2.24 -5.52 13.70
C LEU A 354 3.73 -5.15 13.63
N SER A 355 4.19 -4.84 12.43
CA SER A 355 5.50 -4.22 12.23
C SER A 355 5.43 -2.71 12.55
N PRO A 356 6.38 -2.17 13.33
CA PRO A 356 6.47 -0.72 13.55
C PRO A 356 6.72 0.09 12.27
N LEU A 357 7.32 -0.54 11.25
CA LEU A 357 7.71 0.09 9.99
C LEU A 357 6.50 0.45 9.11
N LEU A 358 5.34 -0.19 9.34
CA LEU A 358 4.06 0.16 8.70
C LEU A 358 3.67 1.63 8.90
N PHE A 359 4.16 2.26 9.97
CA PHE A 359 3.80 3.62 10.35
C PHE A 359 5.06 4.48 10.62
N CYS A 360 6.15 4.23 9.89
CA CYS A 360 7.38 5.02 10.00
C CYS A 360 7.21 6.41 9.35
N GLU A 361 7.78 7.44 9.96
CA GLU A 361 7.89 8.78 9.39
C GLU A 361 9.32 9.03 8.86
N ASP A 362 9.43 9.79 7.77
CA ASP A 362 10.70 10.16 7.13
C ASP A 362 10.89 11.69 7.19
N GLU A 363 11.30 12.19 8.36
CA GLU A 363 11.40 13.65 8.62
C GLU A 363 12.61 14.31 7.92
N SER A 364 13.60 13.54 7.48
CA SER A 364 14.82 14.06 6.84
C SER A 364 14.60 14.46 5.37
N ALA A 365 13.65 13.81 4.69
CA ALA A 365 13.29 14.09 3.31
C ALA A 365 12.63 15.47 3.17
N GLU A 366 12.07 16.03 4.25
CA GLU A 366 11.53 17.38 4.26
C GLU A 366 12.63 18.45 4.28
N ARG A 367 13.74 18.24 5.01
CA ARG A 367 14.81 19.25 5.15
C ARG A 367 15.81 19.26 3.99
N GLN A 368 16.09 18.11 3.35
CA GLN A 368 17.07 18.04 2.25
C GLN A 368 16.45 18.34 0.87
N LYS A 369 15.11 18.21 0.72
CA LYS A 369 14.42 18.49 -0.54
C LYS A 369 14.18 19.98 -0.80
N GLU A 370 14.01 20.80 0.23
CA GLU A 370 13.89 22.26 0.04
C GLU A 370 15.11 22.84 -0.68
N ASP A 371 16.32 22.34 -0.38
CA ASP A 371 17.56 22.80 -1.00
C ASP A 371 17.79 22.23 -2.42
N MET A 372 17.38 20.98 -2.67
CA MET A 372 17.60 20.30 -3.96
C MET A 372 16.59 20.75 -5.03
N ILE A 373 15.32 20.98 -4.64
CA ILE A 373 14.23 21.45 -5.53
C ILE A 373 14.55 22.85 -6.12
N LEU A 374 15.23 23.71 -5.35
CA LEU A 374 15.58 25.06 -5.80
C LEU A 374 16.57 25.04 -6.98
N SER A 375 17.42 24.01 -7.05
CA SER A 375 18.49 23.89 -8.04
C SER A 375 18.07 23.19 -9.33
N SER A 376 17.16 22.20 -9.28
CA SER A 376 16.69 21.47 -10.47
C SER A 376 15.65 22.25 -11.29
N LEU A 377 14.81 23.06 -10.61
CA LEU A 377 13.83 23.93 -11.26
C LEU A 377 14.46 24.97 -12.22
N THR A 378 15.75 25.27 -12.05
CA THR A 378 16.43 26.27 -12.88
C THR A 378 16.83 25.76 -14.26
N GLU A 379 17.04 24.44 -14.43
CA GLU A 379 17.54 23.86 -15.68
C GLU A 379 16.42 23.32 -16.60
N GLU A 380 15.30 22.82 -16.05
CA GLU A 380 14.21 22.25 -16.86
C GLU A 380 13.26 23.30 -17.47
N LEU A 381 13.23 24.53 -16.96
CA LEU A 381 12.33 25.60 -17.46
C LEU A 381 12.68 26.16 -18.84
N LEU A 382 13.75 25.69 -19.49
CA LEU A 382 14.19 26.20 -20.80
C LEU A 382 13.75 25.37 -22.01
N LYS A 383 13.11 24.19 -21.85
CA LYS A 383 12.79 23.34 -23.00
C LYS A 383 11.38 22.76 -22.98
N ASN A 384 10.56 23.35 -23.85
CA ASN A 384 9.44 22.78 -24.59
C ASN A 384 8.02 23.04 -24.04
N GLU A 385 7.29 23.88 -24.78
CA GLU A 385 5.83 23.93 -24.81
C GLU A 385 5.36 23.26 -26.11
N MET A 386 4.47 22.25 -26.03
CA MET A 386 3.50 21.97 -27.09
C MET A 386 2.36 21.04 -26.61
N ASP A 387 1.14 21.55 -26.81
CA ASP A 387 -0.19 20.93 -26.98
C ASP A 387 -0.53 19.63 -26.20
N VAL A 388 -1.29 19.79 -25.10
CA VAL A 388 -1.82 18.70 -24.24
C VAL A 388 -3.34 18.81 -24.18
N THR A 389 -4.06 17.70 -24.38
CA THR A 389 -5.52 17.64 -24.22
C THR A 389 -5.89 17.57 -22.74
N TRP A 390 -6.65 18.56 -22.27
CA TRP A 390 -6.96 18.79 -20.87
C TRP A 390 -8.22 18.05 -20.41
N LYS A 391 -8.15 17.21 -19.36
CA LYS A 391 -9.34 16.58 -18.74
C LYS A 391 -9.44 16.95 -17.24
N PRO A 392 -10.50 17.66 -16.81
CA PRO A 392 -10.69 17.99 -15.41
C PRO A 392 -11.09 16.75 -14.58
N ARG A 393 -10.56 16.65 -13.36
CA ARG A 393 -10.80 15.58 -12.37
C ARG A 393 -11.26 16.21 -11.05
N LEU A 394 -12.34 15.68 -10.46
CA LEU A 394 -12.82 16.11 -9.16
C LEU A 394 -12.30 15.16 -8.07
N CYS A 395 -11.46 15.66 -7.18
CA CYS A 395 -10.85 14.92 -6.07
C CYS A 395 -11.54 15.29 -4.76
N SER A 396 -12.05 14.30 -4.04
CA SER A 396 -12.70 14.49 -2.73
C SER A 396 -11.84 13.89 -1.62
N LEU A 397 -11.36 14.75 -0.73
CA LEU A 397 -10.38 14.42 0.30
C LEU A 397 -10.98 14.57 1.69
N GLN A 398 -10.55 13.69 2.59
CA GLN A 398 -10.81 13.82 4.02
C GLN A 398 -9.51 14.11 4.76
N LYS A 399 -9.51 15.12 5.64
CA LYS A 399 -8.31 15.57 6.35
C LYS A 399 -7.80 14.49 7.30
N GLY A 400 -6.58 14.01 7.05
CA GLY A 400 -5.83 13.12 7.91
C GLY A 400 -5.06 13.88 9.00
N PRO A 401 -4.29 13.16 9.84
CA PRO A 401 -3.51 13.75 10.94
C PRO A 401 -2.41 14.71 10.47
N LEU A 402 -1.86 14.51 9.26
CA LEU A 402 -0.88 15.40 8.61
C LEU A 402 -1.52 16.36 7.58
N GLY A 403 -2.83 16.61 7.71
CA GLY A 403 -3.58 17.42 6.76
C GLY A 403 -4.15 16.58 5.62
N PHE A 404 -4.32 17.17 4.44
CA PHE A 404 -4.95 16.47 3.31
C PHE A 404 -3.97 15.60 2.49
N GLY A 405 -2.70 15.55 2.88
CA GLY A 405 -1.70 14.70 2.22
C GLY A 405 -1.39 15.15 0.79
N PHE A 406 -1.39 16.46 0.53
CA PHE A 406 -0.89 17.08 -0.69
C PHE A 406 -0.43 18.51 -0.37
N ASN A 407 0.46 19.06 -1.19
CA ASN A 407 0.93 20.44 -1.09
C ASN A 407 0.53 21.23 -2.35
N LEU A 408 0.30 22.53 -2.16
CA LEU A 408 0.02 23.49 -3.23
C LEU A 408 1.30 24.25 -3.55
N GLY A 409 1.54 24.49 -4.83
CA GLY A 409 2.59 25.38 -5.33
C GLY A 409 2.01 26.45 -6.25
N CYS A 410 2.74 27.53 -6.43
CA CYS A 410 2.50 28.52 -7.48
C CYS A 410 3.82 28.81 -8.20
N ILE A 411 3.74 29.21 -9.47
CA ILE A 411 4.92 29.61 -10.24
C ILE A 411 4.99 31.15 -10.18
N PRO A 412 6.12 31.76 -9.76
CA PRO A 412 6.28 33.21 -9.78
C PRO A 412 5.97 33.77 -11.19
N HIS A 413 5.10 34.77 -11.26
CA HIS A 413 4.69 35.46 -12.50
C HIS A 413 3.84 34.65 -13.50
N LYS A 414 3.27 33.48 -13.12
CA LYS A 414 2.17 32.83 -13.86
C LYS A 414 0.94 32.67 -12.94
N PRO A 415 -0.29 32.96 -13.44
CA PRO A 415 -1.51 32.71 -12.68
C PRO A 415 -1.78 31.19 -12.57
N GLY A 416 -2.34 30.78 -11.43
CA GLY A 416 -2.72 29.39 -11.17
C GLY A 416 -1.92 28.72 -10.04
N THR A 417 -2.64 27.94 -9.24
CA THR A 417 -2.08 27.09 -8.18
C THR A 417 -2.07 25.65 -8.69
N PHE A 418 -1.02 24.88 -8.40
CA PHE A 418 -0.90 23.48 -8.79
C PHE A 418 -0.59 22.59 -7.58
N ILE A 419 -0.82 21.29 -7.73
CA ILE A 419 -0.43 20.27 -6.74
C ILE A 419 1.07 20.05 -6.89
N SER A 420 1.84 20.57 -5.94
CA SER A 420 3.30 20.45 -5.95
C SER A 420 3.78 19.11 -5.40
N GLN A 421 2.97 18.47 -4.56
CA GLN A 421 3.29 17.18 -3.96
C GLN A 421 2.02 16.46 -3.54
N VAL A 422 2.06 15.13 -3.55
CA VAL A 422 1.02 14.28 -2.96
C VAL A 422 1.72 13.30 -2.02
N ALA A 423 1.31 13.28 -0.75
CA ALA A 423 1.89 12.40 0.26
C ALA A 423 1.50 10.95 -0.01
N PHE A 424 2.50 10.06 -0.03
CA PHE A 424 2.29 8.64 -0.26
C PHE A 424 1.46 8.00 0.87
N GLY A 425 0.41 7.26 0.52
CA GLY A 425 -0.59 6.74 1.47
C GLY A 425 -1.49 7.82 2.09
N GLY A 426 -1.32 9.09 1.71
CA GLY A 426 -2.09 10.22 2.21
C GLY A 426 -3.43 10.40 1.49
N SER A 427 -4.34 11.18 2.09
CA SER A 427 -5.68 11.43 1.54
C SER A 427 -5.68 12.01 0.14
N GLY A 428 -4.65 12.76 -0.24
CA GLY A 428 -4.46 13.31 -1.59
C GLY A 428 -4.25 12.22 -2.63
N GLN A 429 -3.39 11.24 -2.33
CA GLN A 429 -3.12 10.13 -3.24
C GLN A 429 -4.35 9.22 -3.36
N SER A 430 -5.00 8.92 -2.24
CA SER A 430 -6.23 8.11 -2.24
C SER A 430 -7.39 8.77 -3.00
N ALA A 431 -7.41 10.11 -3.06
CA ALA A 431 -8.41 10.87 -3.82
C ALA A 431 -8.05 11.04 -5.31
N GLY A 432 -6.90 10.53 -5.75
CA GLY A 432 -6.45 10.57 -7.14
C GLY A 432 -5.79 11.89 -7.57
N LEU A 433 -5.28 12.69 -6.62
CA LEU A 433 -4.43 13.83 -6.97
C LEU A 433 -3.08 13.34 -7.52
N CYS A 434 -2.58 14.03 -8.54
CA CYS A 434 -1.25 13.82 -9.11
C CYS A 434 -0.40 15.07 -8.93
N VAL A 435 0.92 14.88 -8.82
CA VAL A 435 1.86 16.01 -8.85
C VAL A 435 1.80 16.67 -10.22
N GLY A 436 1.71 18.00 -10.26
CA GLY A 436 1.59 18.79 -11.49
C GLY A 436 0.15 19.16 -11.89
N ASP A 437 -0.85 18.60 -11.20
CA ASP A 437 -2.27 18.94 -11.39
C ASP A 437 -2.51 20.43 -11.13
N VAL A 438 -3.17 21.14 -12.06
CA VAL A 438 -3.56 22.55 -11.87
C VAL A 438 -4.89 22.60 -11.12
N VAL A 439 -4.97 23.36 -10.03
CA VAL A 439 -6.18 23.52 -9.21
C VAL A 439 -7.07 24.60 -9.81
N LEU A 440 -8.27 24.21 -10.24
CA LEU A 440 -9.28 25.08 -10.82
C LEU A 440 -10.29 25.56 -9.77
N GLU A 441 -10.72 24.66 -8.88
CA GLU A 441 -11.68 24.98 -7.82
C GLU A 441 -11.31 24.35 -6.47
N VAL A 442 -11.66 25.05 -5.39
CA VAL A 442 -11.60 24.57 -4.00
C VAL A 442 -12.99 24.69 -3.38
N ASN A 443 -13.59 23.57 -2.96
CA ASN A 443 -14.93 23.50 -2.38
C ASN A 443 -16.03 24.19 -3.23
N GLY A 444 -15.92 24.09 -4.55
CA GLY A 444 -16.85 24.71 -5.50
C GLY A 444 -16.63 26.21 -5.70
N GLN A 445 -15.53 26.78 -5.19
CA GLN A 445 -15.09 28.13 -5.53
C GLN A 445 -13.95 28.07 -6.54
N ASN A 446 -14.08 28.80 -7.64
CA ASN A 446 -12.99 28.99 -8.60
C ASN A 446 -11.79 29.69 -7.95
N VAL A 447 -10.58 29.19 -8.23
CA VAL A 447 -9.31 29.68 -7.68
C VAL A 447 -8.26 29.98 -8.74
N GLU A 448 -8.60 29.95 -10.03
CA GLU A 448 -7.64 30.09 -11.15
C GLU A 448 -6.91 31.45 -11.12
N GLU A 449 -7.63 32.51 -10.74
CA GLU A 449 -7.10 33.88 -10.62
C GLU A 449 -6.72 34.28 -9.18
N LYS A 450 -6.83 33.35 -8.22
CA LYS A 450 -6.47 33.63 -6.82
C LYS A 450 -4.98 33.39 -6.58
N ASN A 451 -4.39 34.19 -5.68
CA ASN A 451 -3.02 33.97 -5.23
C ASN A 451 -2.93 32.72 -4.33
N LEU A 452 -1.72 32.19 -4.15
CA LEU A 452 -1.49 30.96 -3.38
C LEU A 452 -2.03 31.07 -1.95
N GLU A 453 -1.86 32.22 -1.31
CA GLU A 453 -2.33 32.47 0.06
C GLU A 453 -3.84 32.32 0.18
N ASP A 454 -4.61 32.89 -0.76
CA ASP A 454 -6.06 32.81 -0.81
C ASP A 454 -6.53 31.38 -1.07
N VAL A 455 -5.85 30.63 -1.95
CA VAL A 455 -6.16 29.22 -2.19
C VAL A 455 -5.88 28.37 -0.94
N ILE A 456 -4.77 28.61 -0.25
CA ILE A 456 -4.45 27.94 1.02
C ILE A 456 -5.50 28.26 2.09
N MET A 457 -6.00 29.50 2.16
CA MET A 457 -7.07 29.85 3.09
C MET A 457 -8.35 29.06 2.81
N LEU A 458 -8.76 28.95 1.54
CA LEU A 458 -9.95 28.18 1.15
C LEU A 458 -9.82 26.68 1.48
N VAL A 459 -8.62 26.12 1.30
CA VAL A 459 -8.32 24.74 1.68
C VAL A 459 -8.42 24.57 3.20
N LYS A 460 -7.99 25.56 3.98
CA LYS A 460 -8.05 25.53 5.45
C LYS A 460 -9.47 25.74 5.99
N GLU A 461 -10.31 26.54 5.32
CA GLU A 461 -11.71 26.78 5.69
C GLU A 461 -12.60 25.56 5.53
N GLY A 462 -12.25 24.62 4.63
CA GLY A 462 -12.99 23.36 4.41
C GLY A 462 -13.05 22.41 5.61
N GLY A 463 -12.29 22.69 6.68
CA GLY A 463 -12.33 21.91 7.91
C GLY A 463 -11.75 20.50 7.72
N HIS A 464 -12.61 19.47 7.79
CA HIS A 464 -12.21 18.05 7.68
C HIS A 464 -12.43 17.45 6.29
N PHE A 465 -13.07 18.16 5.37
CA PHE A 465 -13.37 17.69 4.02
C PHE A 465 -12.94 18.74 2.99
N LEU A 466 -12.43 18.28 1.86
CA LEU A 466 -11.97 19.16 0.79
C LEU A 466 -12.36 18.57 -0.55
N SER A 467 -12.99 19.38 -1.39
CA SER A 467 -13.24 19.06 -2.79
C SER A 467 -12.33 19.92 -3.66
N LEU A 468 -11.52 19.30 -4.52
CA LEU A 468 -10.64 19.99 -5.47
C LEU A 468 -11.02 19.60 -6.89
N LEU A 469 -11.30 20.58 -7.73
CA LEU A 469 -11.34 20.36 -9.18
C LEU A 469 -9.94 20.65 -9.73
N VAL A 470 -9.29 19.62 -10.29
CA VAL A 470 -7.92 19.70 -10.79
C VAL A 470 -7.83 19.30 -12.26
N MET A 471 -6.76 19.71 -12.94
CA MET A 471 -6.52 19.45 -14.35
C MET A 471 -5.12 18.89 -14.57
N ASP A 472 -5.04 17.73 -15.22
CA ASP A 472 -3.77 17.04 -15.51
C ASP A 472 -3.00 17.78 -16.61
N LYS A 473 -1.73 18.10 -16.35
CA LYS A 473 -0.83 18.78 -17.30
C LYS A 473 0.05 17.80 -18.09
N THR A 474 0.00 16.51 -17.78
CA THR A 474 0.87 15.47 -18.35
C THR A 474 0.10 14.47 -19.22
N ALA A 475 -0.44 14.93 -20.36
CA ALA A 475 -0.93 14.05 -21.41
C ALA A 475 -0.39 14.49 -22.79
N GLY A 476 0.88 14.18 -23.05
CA GLY A 476 1.51 14.51 -24.33
C GLY A 476 2.93 13.97 -24.45
N ASN A 477 3.12 12.66 -24.36
CA ASN A 477 4.30 12.00 -24.91
C ASN A 477 3.82 10.78 -25.71
N ASP A 478 3.41 11.03 -26.95
CA ASP A 478 3.39 9.99 -27.97
C ASP A 478 3.94 10.53 -29.30
N VAL A 479 4.73 9.68 -29.95
CA VAL A 479 5.31 9.77 -31.30
C VAL A 479 6.39 10.83 -31.56
N ARG A 480 7.66 10.38 -31.55
CA ARG A 480 8.57 10.50 -32.71
C ARG A 480 9.53 9.31 -32.80
N GLN A 481 9.16 8.34 -33.64
CA GLN A 481 10.13 7.55 -34.39
C GLN A 481 10.95 8.50 -35.27
N THR A 482 12.27 8.53 -35.08
CA THR A 482 13.20 8.87 -36.16
C THR A 482 14.48 8.05 -35.99
N ASP A 483 14.61 7.09 -36.89
CA ASP A 483 15.80 6.43 -37.41
C ASP A 483 17.17 6.90 -36.87
N MET A 484 17.87 5.98 -36.23
CA MET A 484 19.33 5.90 -36.40
C MET A 484 19.78 4.44 -36.38
N ALA A 485 20.41 4.03 -37.49
CA ALA A 485 20.88 2.68 -37.77
C ALA A 485 21.96 2.20 -36.76
N PRO A 486 22.13 0.87 -36.60
CA PRO A 486 22.82 0.28 -35.46
C PRO A 486 24.34 0.30 -35.64
N ARG A 487 25.07 0.53 -34.54
CA ARG A 487 26.48 0.17 -34.43
C ARG A 487 26.59 -1.00 -33.46
N ASP A 488 27.02 -2.13 -34.02
CA ASP A 488 27.43 -3.35 -33.31
C ASP A 488 28.39 -3.03 -32.17
N ILE A 489 28.01 -3.41 -30.94
CA ILE A 489 28.95 -3.76 -29.88
C ILE A 489 28.39 -4.98 -29.14
N SER A 490 29.21 -6.03 -29.19
CA SER A 490 29.15 -7.37 -28.61
C SER A 490 28.40 -7.59 -27.30
N ASP A 491 27.67 -8.72 -27.28
CA ASP A 491 27.21 -9.49 -26.12
C ASP A 491 28.20 -9.53 -24.96
N SER A 492 27.71 -9.16 -23.78
CA SER A 492 28.16 -9.73 -22.52
C SER A 492 26.97 -9.84 -21.57
N GLU A 493 26.61 -11.07 -21.25
CA GLU A 493 25.58 -11.48 -20.30
C GLU A 493 25.84 -10.87 -18.91
N GLU A 494 24.96 -9.96 -18.46
CA GLU A 494 24.78 -9.59 -17.05
C GLU A 494 23.27 -9.52 -16.79
N ASP A 495 22.62 -10.68 -16.61
CA ASP A 495 21.17 -10.84 -16.50
C ASP A 495 20.64 -10.85 -15.04
N ASP A 496 21.47 -10.54 -14.04
CA ASP A 496 21.11 -10.71 -12.61
C ASP A 496 20.76 -9.42 -11.87
N LYS A 497 20.39 -8.33 -12.57
CA LYS A 497 20.55 -7.01 -11.94
C LYS A 497 19.55 -6.64 -10.83
N TYR A 498 18.40 -7.31 -10.66
CA TYR A 498 17.43 -6.95 -9.60
C TYR A 498 16.59 -8.14 -9.12
N GLU A 499 17.23 -9.16 -8.57
CA GLU A 499 16.53 -10.26 -7.91
C GLU A 499 16.34 -9.96 -6.42
N VAL A 500 15.09 -9.91 -5.95
CA VAL A 500 14.77 -9.82 -4.53
C VAL A 500 14.18 -11.14 -4.06
N SER A 501 14.97 -11.84 -3.25
CA SER A 501 14.50 -12.98 -2.47
C SER A 501 13.57 -12.50 -1.36
N ILE A 502 12.35 -13.07 -1.33
CA ILE A 502 11.41 -13.00 -0.21
C ILE A 502 11.30 -14.42 0.39
N LEU A 503 12.49 -14.99 0.65
CA LEU A 503 12.73 -16.28 1.30
C LEU A 503 12.96 -16.16 2.79
#